data_AF-A0A2V9DMQ2-F1
#
_entry.id   AF-A0A2V9DMQ2-F1
#
_cell.length_a   1.000
_cell.length_b   1.000
_cell.length_c   1.000
_cell.angle_alpha   90.00
_cell.angle_beta   90.00
_cell.angle_gamma   90.00
#
_symmetry.space_group_name_H-M   'P 1'
#
loop_
_entity.id
_entity.type
_entity.pdbx_description
1 polymer ?
#
loop_
_entity_poly.entity_id
_entity_poly.type
_entity_poly.pdbx_seq_one_letter_code
_entity_poly.pdbx_strand_id
1 'polypeptide(L)'
;MALTCTTFFCRRCRKETKFLPIHFAVAATGVSRASFYRWMERRFIHYRELPTGHRMLCLDSIRKVAAIDLRLLATLVKNSQPGGSTKRIKPSV
;
A
#
# COMPACT_ATOMS: atom_id res chain seq x y z
N MET A 1 -17.43 14.87 0.44
CA MET A 1 -16.63 14.79 1.69
C MET A 1 -15.24 15.29 1.41
N ALA A 2 -14.81 16.38 2.06
CA ALA A 2 -13.50 16.97 1.81
C ALA A 2 -12.39 16.02 2.26
N LEU A 3 -11.46 15.72 1.35
CA LEU A 3 -10.21 15.03 1.64
C LEU A 3 -9.37 15.96 2.54
N THR A 4 -9.46 15.86 3.85
CA THR A 4 -8.65 16.69 4.77
C THR A 4 -7.24 16.12 4.86
N CYS A 5 -6.53 16.17 3.73
CA CYS A 5 -5.08 16.06 3.76
C CYS A 5 -4.50 17.37 4.30
N THR A 6 -3.57 17.25 5.25
CA THR A 6 -2.87 18.40 5.82
C THR A 6 -1.41 18.34 5.41
N THR A 7 -0.84 19.49 5.07
CA THR A 7 0.58 19.58 4.72
C THR A 7 1.42 19.63 5.98
N PHE A 8 2.44 18.77 6.08
CA PHE A 8 3.44 18.81 7.13
C PHE A 8 4.84 18.59 6.55
N PHE A 9 5.87 19.06 7.26
CA PHE A 9 7.24 18.69 6.94
C PHE A 9 7.52 17.23 7.31
N CYS A 10 7.87 16.42 6.31
CA CYS A 10 8.28 15.03 6.54
C CYS A 10 9.80 14.97 6.73
N ARG A 11 10.26 14.67 7.96
CA ARG A 11 11.70 14.56 8.29
C ARG A 11 12.45 13.54 7.42
N ARG A 12 11.76 12.51 6.95
CA ARG A 12 12.34 11.43 6.12
C ARG A 12 12.36 11.77 4.63
N CYS A 13 11.36 12.51 4.14
CA CYS A 13 11.35 13.00 2.75
C CYS A 13 12.15 14.30 2.58
N ARG A 14 12.49 14.98 3.68
CA ARG A 14 13.18 16.29 3.73
C ARG A 14 12.47 17.39 2.93
N LYS A 15 11.14 17.36 2.90
CA LYS A 15 10.30 18.35 2.25
C LYS A 15 8.92 18.40 2.88
N GLU A 16 8.17 19.46 2.59
CA GLU A 16 6.74 19.52 2.88
C GLU A 16 5.99 18.53 2.00
N THR A 17 5.15 17.71 2.62
CA THR A 17 4.32 16.73 1.93
C THR A 17 2.92 16.75 2.49
N LYS A 18 1.97 16.26 1.68
CA LYS A 18 0.61 16.00 2.16
C LYS A 18 0.62 14.77 3.05
N PHE A 19 -0.06 14.87 4.18
CA PHE A 19 -0.36 13.75 5.05
C PHE A 19 -1.85 13.50 5.10
N LEU A 20 -2.23 12.24 5.25
CA LEU A 20 -3.62 11.82 5.32
C LEU A 20 -3.87 10.82 6.45
N PRO A 21 -5.03 10.85 7.10
CA PRO A 21 -5.44 9.82 8.04
C PRO A 21 -5.48 8.42 7.41
N ILE A 22 -5.24 7.39 8.23
CA ILE A 22 -5.22 5.99 7.75
C ILE A 22 -6.53 5.55 7.06
N HIS A 23 -7.70 6.01 7.53
CA HIS A 23 -8.98 5.66 6.92
C HIS A 23 -9.12 6.21 5.49
N PHE A 24 -8.61 7.41 5.24
CA PHE A 24 -8.55 7.96 3.89
C PHE A 24 -7.50 7.25 3.04
N ALA A 25 -6.39 6.80 3.62
CA ALA A 25 -5.36 6.06 2.88
C ALA A 25 -5.92 4.72 2.37
N VAL A 26 -6.68 4.02 3.22
CA VAL A 26 -7.40 2.80 2.86
C VAL A 26 -8.40 3.07 1.74
N ALA A 27 -9.25 4.10 1.88
CA ALA A 27 -10.24 4.44 0.86
C ALA A 27 -9.59 4.83 -0.49
N ALA A 28 -8.47 5.55 -0.45
CA ALA A 28 -7.80 6.04 -1.66
C ALA A 28 -6.98 4.97 -2.40
N THR A 29 -6.50 3.94 -1.69
CA THR A 29 -5.59 2.93 -2.27
C THR A 29 -6.22 1.56 -2.42
N GLY A 30 -7.34 1.30 -1.75
CA GLY A 30 -7.93 -0.04 -1.64
C GLY A 30 -7.10 -1.01 -0.78
N VAL A 31 -5.96 -0.56 -0.24
CA VAL A 31 -5.08 -1.38 0.58
C VAL A 31 -5.66 -1.50 1.99
N SER A 32 -5.63 -2.72 2.53
CA SER A 32 -6.17 -2.99 3.86
C SER A 32 -5.49 -2.16 4.95
N ARG A 33 -6.25 -1.83 6.00
CA ARG A 33 -5.71 -1.11 7.17
C ARG A 33 -4.53 -1.87 7.81
N ALA A 34 -4.60 -3.21 7.85
CA ALA A 34 -3.54 -4.05 8.39
C ALA A 34 -2.23 -3.93 7.59
N SER A 35 -2.31 -3.83 6.26
CA SER A 35 -1.13 -3.59 5.43
C SER A 35 -0.47 -2.25 5.74
N PHE A 36 -1.25 -1.19 5.94
CA PHE A 36 -0.73 0.10 6.38
C PHE A 36 -0.01 0.02 7.74
N TYR A 37 -0.58 -0.70 8.72
CA TYR A 37 0.10 -0.92 10.01
C TYR A 37 1.42 -1.66 9.85
N ARG A 38 1.45 -2.73 9.05
CA ARG A 38 2.69 -3.47 8.74
C ARG A 38 3.72 -2.59 8.05
N TRP A 39 3.31 -1.71 7.14
CA TRP A 39 4.21 -0.76 6.49
C TRP A 39 4.76 0.29 7.47
N MET A 40 3.97 0.72 8.45
CA MET A 40 4.45 1.61 9.51
C MET A 40 5.47 0.92 10.41
N GLU A 41 5.17 -0.29 10.88
CA GLU A 41 6.07 -1.10 11.73
C GLU A 41 7.41 -1.35 11.04
N ARG A 42 7.37 -1.69 9.75
CA ARG A 42 8.56 -1.90 8.92
C ARG A 42 9.21 -0.61 8.42
N ARG A 43 8.69 0.56 8.81
CA ARG A 43 9.18 1.89 8.41
C ARG A 43 9.21 2.12 6.90
N PHE A 44 8.38 1.41 6.14
CA PHE A 44 8.21 1.61 4.70
C PHE A 44 7.43 2.88 4.37
N ILE A 45 6.47 3.23 5.25
CA ILE A 45 5.77 4.50 5.17
C ILE A 45 6.09 5.35 6.40
N HIS A 46 6.13 6.66 6.19
CA HIS A 46 6.37 7.62 7.25
C HIS A 46 5.02 8.09 7.78
N TYR A 47 4.91 8.23 9.09
CA TYR A 47 3.74 8.80 9.72
C TYR A 47 4.12 9.83 10.78
N ARG A 48 3.14 10.63 11.16
CA ARG A 48 3.20 11.55 12.29
C ARG A 48 2.04 11.24 13.21
N GLU A 49 2.32 11.13 14.50
CA GLU A 49 1.30 11.03 15.52
C GLU A 49 0.91 12.44 15.96
N LEU A 50 -0.39 12.72 15.98
CA LEU A 50 -0.97 13.95 16.51
C LEU A 50 -1.12 13.82 18.04
N PRO A 51 -1.21 14.94 18.79
CA PRO A 51 -1.43 14.90 20.24
C PRO A 51 -2.68 14.12 20.68
N THR A 52 -3.65 13.97 19.78
CA THR A 52 -4.87 13.18 19.97
C THR A 52 -4.67 11.66 19.79
N GLY A 53 -3.46 11.21 19.47
CA GLY A 53 -3.13 9.81 19.17
C GLY A 53 -3.44 9.39 17.73
N HIS A 54 -4.05 10.26 16.91
CA HIS A 54 -4.30 9.98 15.50
C HIS A 54 -3.01 9.97 14.68
N ARG A 55 -2.88 9.00 13.78
CA ARG A 55 -1.74 8.87 12.87
C ARG A 55 -2.07 9.42 11.49
N MET A 56 -1.23 10.35 11.06
CA MET A 56 -1.25 10.96 9.74
C MET A 56 -0.13 10.33 8.90
N LEU A 57 -0.45 9.80 7.73
CA LEU A 57 0.46 9.07 6.85
C LEU A 57 0.99 9.98 5.73
N CYS A 58 2.29 9.96 5.48
CA CYS A 58 2.93 10.75 4.43
C CYS A 58 2.57 10.18 3.04
N LEU A 59 1.86 10.96 2.23
CA LEU A 59 1.37 10.56 0.92
C LEU A 59 2.51 10.13 -0.03
N ASP A 60 3.64 10.83 0.00
CA ASP A 60 4.77 10.50 -0.87
C ASP A 60 5.40 9.15 -0.52
N SER A 61 5.45 8.80 0.76
CA SER A 61 5.93 7.47 1.18
C SER A 61 4.95 6.37 0.77
N ILE A 62 3.64 6.64 0.89
CA ILE A 62 2.59 5.71 0.42
C ILE A 62 2.71 5.52 -1.09
N ARG A 63 2.87 6.59 -1.87
CA ARG A 63 3.04 6.51 -3.34
C ARG A 63 4.26 5.69 -3.73
N LYS A 64 5.38 5.84 -3.01
CA LYS A 64 6.58 5.02 -3.24
C LYS A 64 6.30 3.54 -3.01
N VAL A 65 5.68 3.21 -1.87
CA VAL A 65 5.36 1.82 -1.53
C VAL A 65 4.30 1.26 -2.48
N ALA A 66 3.25 2.00 -2.78
CA ALA A 66 2.20 1.56 -3.72
C ALA A 66 2.72 1.39 -5.16
N ALA A 67 3.65 2.23 -5.61
CA ALA A 67 4.31 2.06 -6.91
C ALA A 67 5.20 0.81 -6.93
N ILE A 68 5.82 0.47 -5.79
CA ILE A 68 6.58 -0.76 -5.62
C ILE A 68 5.62 -1.96 -5.53
N ASP A 69 4.49 -1.83 -4.83
CA ASP A 69 3.51 -2.88 -4.59
C ASP A 69 2.76 -3.24 -5.88
N LEU A 70 2.45 -2.29 -6.78
CA LEU A 70 1.92 -2.64 -8.11
C LEU A 70 2.94 -3.45 -8.93
N ARG A 71 4.23 -3.14 -8.82
CA ARG A 71 5.30 -3.90 -9.50
C ARG A 71 5.55 -5.26 -8.84
N LEU A 72 5.47 -5.35 -7.51
CA LEU A 72 5.61 -6.60 -6.76
C LEU A 72 4.38 -7.48 -6.94
N LEU A 73 3.16 -6.96 -6.88
CA LEU A 73 1.93 -7.68 -7.23
C LEU A 73 1.99 -8.15 -8.69
N ALA A 74 2.44 -7.33 -9.64
CA ALA A 74 2.63 -7.78 -11.01
C ALA A 74 3.68 -8.91 -11.13
N THR A 75 4.73 -8.90 -10.31
CA THR A 75 5.77 -9.95 -10.28
C THR A 75 5.27 -11.22 -9.58
N LEU A 76 4.52 -11.08 -8.49
CA LEU A 76 3.90 -12.19 -7.76
C LEU A 76 2.77 -12.84 -8.58
N VAL A 77 1.95 -12.06 -9.29
CA VAL A 77 0.94 -12.56 -10.24
C VAL A 77 1.60 -13.27 -11.43
N LYS A 78 2.71 -12.73 -11.97
CA LYS A 78 3.48 -13.41 -13.03
C LYS A 78 4.12 -14.72 -12.57
N ASN A 79 4.57 -14.80 -11.32
CA ASN A 79 5.08 -16.03 -10.71
C ASN A 79 3.97 -17.00 -10.26
N SER A 80 2.70 -16.60 -10.37
CA SER A 80 1.55 -17.43 -10.00
C SER A 80 0.87 -18.11 -11.20
N GLN A 81 1.46 -18.12 -12.40
CA GLN A 81 0.97 -19.01 -13.45
C GLN A 81 1.35 -20.46 -13.12
N PRO A 82 0.39 -21.36 -12.85
CA PRO A 82 0.70 -22.78 -12.81
C PRO A 82 1.05 -23.22 -14.24
N GLY A 83 2.28 -23.69 -14.42
CA GLY A 83 2.64 -24.53 -15.56
C GLY A 83 1.63 -25.67 -15.68
N GLY A 84 1.08 -25.83 -16.88
CA GLY A 84 -0.07 -26.68 -17.13
C GLY A 84 0.21 -28.18 -17.11
N SER A 85 -0.88 -28.94 -17.04
CA SER A 85 -1.07 -30.16 -17.81
C SER A 85 -2.50 -30.64 -17.60
N THR A 86 -3.44 -30.16 -18.42
CA THR A 86 -4.69 -30.87 -18.63
C THR A 86 -4.40 -32.09 -19.50
N LYS A 87 -4.02 -33.21 -18.86
CA LYS A 87 -3.99 -34.51 -19.53
C LYS A 87 -5.42 -34.86 -19.95
N ARG A 88 -5.68 -34.73 -21.25
CA ARG A 88 -6.88 -35.19 -21.95
C ARG A 88 -6.95 -36.71 -21.83
N ILE A 89 -7.82 -37.22 -20.95
CA ILE A 89 -8.19 -38.64 -20.92
C ILE A 89 -9.10 -38.88 -22.14
N LYS A 90 -8.63 -39.69 -23.09
CA LYS A 90 -9.48 -40.25 -24.15
C LYS A 90 -10.29 -41.39 -23.54
N PRO A 91 -11.61 -41.49 -23.77
CA PRO A 91 -12.34 -42.70 -23.44
C PRO A 91 -11.96 -43.79 -24.45
N SER A 92 -11.55 -44.95 -23.94
CA SER A 92 -11.43 -46.18 -24.72
C SER A 92 -12.82 -46.79 -24.87
N VAL A 93 -13.18 -47.13 -26.11
CA VAL A 93 -14.34 -47.98 -26.46
C VAL A 93 -13.96 -49.43 -26.26
#